data_AF-A0A4Y2S4B5-F1
#
_entry.id   AF-A0A4Y2S4B5-F1
#
_cell.length_a   1.000
_cell.length_b   1.000
_cell.length_c   1.000
_cell.angle_alpha   90.00
_cell.angle_beta   90.00
_cell.angle_gamma   90.00
#
_symmetry.space_group_name_H-M   'P 1'
#
loop_
_entity.id
_entity.type
_entity.pdbx_description
1 polymer ?
#
loop_
_entity_poly.entity_id
_entity_poly.type
_entity_poly.pdbx_seq_one_letter_code
_entity_poly.pdbx_strand_id
1 'polypeptide(L)'
;IVGEYEESENSYYLWTHKKFDIGYNADQIVDVNLTSEAKIKLEKGKKITFTYEVNWKPSSVKFEDRFDKYLDPSFFQHRIHWFSIFNSFMMVIFLVGLVSMILMRTLRKDYARYSKDEEMDDMERDLGDEYGWKQVHGDVFRPPVHPTLFTALIGSGYQITVVILCVIMFSILGELYTE
;
A
#
# COMPACT_ATOMS: atom_id res chain seq x y z
N ILE A 1 -9.11 13.64 -26.96
CA ILE A 1 -10.32 13.05 -27.59
C ILE A 1 -10.54 13.70 -28.95
N VAL A 2 -10.87 12.93 -29.99
CA VAL A 2 -10.95 13.39 -31.41
C VAL A 2 -12.38 13.69 -31.85
N GLY A 3 -13.38 13.03 -31.25
CA GLY A 3 -14.80 13.24 -31.52
C GLY A 3 -15.67 12.64 -30.42
N GLU A 4 -16.97 12.79 -30.56
CA GLU A 4 -17.99 12.33 -29.62
C GLU A 4 -19.18 11.75 -30.37
N TYR A 5 -19.83 10.74 -29.79
CA TYR A 5 -21.09 10.21 -30.29
C TYR A 5 -22.22 10.69 -29.37
N GLU A 6 -23.27 11.26 -29.97
CA GLU A 6 -24.40 11.83 -29.24
C GLU A 6 -25.63 10.93 -29.44
N GLU A 7 -25.97 10.19 -28.39
CA GLU A 7 -27.06 9.20 -28.40
C GLU A 7 -28.43 9.82 -28.70
N SER A 8 -28.68 11.05 -28.23
CA SER A 8 -29.95 11.75 -28.38
C SER A 8 -30.33 12.01 -29.83
N GLU A 9 -29.34 12.22 -30.69
CA GLU A 9 -29.52 12.56 -32.11
C GLU A 9 -29.00 11.46 -33.04
N ASN A 10 -28.55 10.32 -32.49
CA ASN A 10 -27.90 9.23 -33.21
C ASN A 10 -26.86 9.74 -34.23
N SER A 11 -26.04 10.70 -33.81
CA SER A 11 -25.16 11.48 -34.68
C SER A 11 -23.72 11.50 -34.16
N TYR A 12 -22.77 11.45 -35.09
CA TYR A 12 -21.34 11.51 -34.79
C TYR A 12 -20.83 12.93 -34.96
N TYR A 13 -19.99 13.36 -34.03
CA TYR A 13 -19.41 14.69 -34.01
C TYR A 13 -17.89 14.63 -33.93
N LEU A 14 -17.24 15.61 -34.56
CA LEU A 14 -15.80 15.73 -34.63
C LEU A 14 -15.34 17.09 -34.11
N TRP A 15 -14.26 17.10 -33.33
CA TRP A 15 -13.62 18.33 -32.91
C TRP A 15 -12.65 18.79 -33.99
N THR A 16 -12.85 19.99 -34.51
CA THR A 16 -12.15 20.48 -35.71
C THR A 16 -11.11 21.53 -35.42
N HIS A 17 -11.18 22.17 -34.25
CA HIS A 17 -10.19 23.13 -33.78
C HIS A 17 -9.40 22.57 -32.60
N LYS A 18 -8.07 22.74 -32.62
CA LYS A 18 -7.19 22.36 -31.51
C LYS A 18 -6.45 23.58 -30.99
N LYS A 19 -6.69 23.92 -29.73
CA LYS A 19 -6.01 24.99 -29.01
C LYS A 19 -4.91 24.42 -28.13
N PHE A 20 -3.67 24.79 -28.44
CA PHE A 20 -2.50 24.44 -27.64
C PHE A 20 -2.09 25.65 -26.80
N ASP A 21 -2.17 25.52 -25.47
CA ASP A 21 -1.61 26.49 -24.53
C ASP A 21 -0.29 25.92 -24.00
N ILE A 22 0.82 26.53 -24.39
CA ILE A 22 2.17 26.09 -24.04
C ILE A 22 2.78 27.08 -23.02
N GLY A 23 3.02 26.59 -21.82
CA GLY A 23 3.75 27.28 -20.77
C GLY A 23 5.25 27.10 -20.97
N TYR A 24 6.01 28.18 -21.01
CA TYR A 24 7.48 28.14 -21.12
C TYR A 24 8.16 28.95 -20.01
N ASN A 25 9.33 28.49 -19.60
CA ASN A 25 10.24 29.18 -18.70
C ASN A 25 11.63 29.22 -19.38
N ALA A 26 12.08 30.41 -19.76
CA ALA A 26 13.26 30.61 -20.61
C ALA A 26 13.20 29.71 -21.88
N ASP A 27 14.16 28.81 -22.07
CA ASP A 27 14.27 27.92 -23.24
C ASP A 27 13.58 26.56 -23.03
N GLN A 28 12.78 26.40 -21.97
CA GLN A 28 12.18 25.12 -21.58
C GLN A 28 10.66 25.17 -21.53
N ILE A 29 10.01 24.12 -22.05
CA ILE A 29 8.56 23.92 -21.96
C ILE A 29 8.23 23.28 -20.63
N VAL A 30 7.31 23.88 -19.88
CA VAL A 30 6.94 23.44 -18.52
C VAL A 30 5.50 22.94 -18.42
N ASP A 31 4.59 23.39 -19.28
CA ASP A 31 3.20 22.92 -19.31
C ASP A 31 2.67 22.91 -20.74
N VAL A 32 1.83 21.94 -21.08
CA VAL A 32 1.13 21.89 -22.37
C VAL A 32 -0.31 21.47 -22.11
N ASN A 33 -1.24 22.38 -22.38
CA ASN A 33 -2.67 22.09 -22.32
C ASN A 33 -3.25 22.07 -23.73
N LEU A 34 -4.03 21.03 -24.03
CA LEU A 34 -4.73 20.87 -25.30
C LEU A 34 -6.23 20.92 -25.06
N THR A 35 -6.87 21.97 -25.60
CA THR A 35 -8.32 22.09 -25.63
C THR A 35 -8.81 21.79 -27.05
N SER A 36 -9.75 20.86 -27.17
CA SER A 36 -10.43 20.59 -28.44
C SER A 36 -11.71 21.43 -28.50
N GLU A 37 -11.85 22.24 -29.54
CA GLU A 37 -12.99 23.15 -29.75
C GLU A 37 -13.61 22.94 -31.14
N ALA A 38 -14.73 23.61 -31.41
CA ALA A 38 -15.50 23.54 -32.65
C ALA A 38 -15.98 22.12 -33.01
N LYS A 39 -17.13 21.73 -32.43
CA LYS A 39 -17.84 20.47 -32.68
C LYS A 39 -18.61 20.55 -34.01
N ILE A 40 -18.30 19.67 -34.96
CA ILE A 40 -18.97 19.61 -36.28
C ILE A 40 -19.57 18.22 -36.49
N LYS A 41 -20.83 18.16 -36.96
CA LYS A 41 -21.52 16.92 -37.30
C LYS A 41 -20.88 16.24 -38.52
N LEU A 42 -20.61 14.94 -38.38
CA LEU A 42 -20.02 14.09 -39.41
C LEU A 42 -21.09 13.65 -40.42
N GLU A 43 -20.88 13.98 -41.69
CA GLU A 43 -21.79 13.63 -42.79
C GLU A 43 -20.99 13.07 -43.97
N LYS A 44 -21.55 12.07 -44.66
CA LYS A 44 -20.86 11.38 -45.76
C LYS A 44 -20.60 12.35 -46.92
N GLY A 45 -19.33 12.52 -47.29
CA GLY A 45 -18.91 13.38 -48.41
C GLY A 45 -18.68 14.85 -48.04
N LYS A 46 -18.87 15.24 -46.77
CA LYS A 46 -18.57 16.59 -46.28
C LYS A 46 -17.06 16.81 -46.16
N LYS A 47 -16.54 17.89 -46.76
CA LYS A 47 -15.17 18.34 -46.53
C LYS A 47 -15.10 19.09 -45.20
N ILE A 48 -14.27 18.61 -44.29
CA ILE A 48 -14.05 19.21 -42.97
C ILE A 48 -12.65 19.82 -42.95
N THR A 49 -12.55 21.09 -42.59
CA THR A 49 -11.27 21.78 -42.43
C THR A 49 -10.84 21.71 -40.98
N PHE A 50 -9.64 21.23 -40.73
CA PHE A 50 -9.04 21.26 -39.39
C PHE A 50 -8.21 22.51 -39.22
N THR A 51 -8.31 23.11 -38.04
CA THR A 51 -7.52 24.28 -37.67
C THR A 51 -6.89 24.05 -36.31
N TYR A 52 -5.80 24.76 -36.06
CA TYR A 52 -5.16 24.74 -34.75
C TYR A 52 -4.67 26.15 -34.41
N GLU A 53 -4.60 26.43 -33.11
CA GLU A 53 -3.98 27.63 -32.58
C GLU A 53 -2.95 27.26 -31.52
N VAL A 54 -1.89 28.05 -31.42
CA VAL A 54 -0.80 27.85 -30.46
C VAL A 54 -0.59 29.15 -29.70
N ASN A 55 -0.82 29.11 -28.39
CA ASN A 55 -0.67 30.21 -27.47
C ASN A 55 0.53 29.95 -26.54
N TRP A 56 1.53 30.82 -26.61
CA TRP A 56 2.71 30.75 -25.75
C TRP A 56 2.53 31.65 -24.54
N LYS A 57 2.69 31.11 -23.33
CA LYS A 57 2.53 31.83 -22.06
C LYS A 57 3.77 31.69 -21.20
N PRO A 58 4.33 32.80 -20.69
CA PRO A 58 5.44 32.71 -19.74
C PRO A 58 4.96 32.09 -18.42
N SER A 59 5.77 31.21 -17.83
CA SER A 59 5.51 30.54 -16.57
C SER A 59 6.68 30.70 -15.61
N SER A 60 6.40 30.83 -14.32
CA SER A 60 7.40 30.88 -13.25
C SER A 60 7.82 29.49 -12.74
N VAL A 61 7.16 28.43 -13.19
CA VAL A 61 7.45 27.04 -12.78
C VAL A 61 8.78 26.63 -13.39
N LYS A 62 9.69 26.06 -12.58
CA LYS A 62 10.95 25.51 -13.09
C LYS A 62 10.68 24.23 -13.87
N PHE A 63 11.56 23.89 -14.80
CA PHE A 63 11.42 22.66 -15.58
C PHE A 63 11.49 21.39 -14.71
N GLU A 64 12.23 21.43 -13.60
CA GLU A 64 12.34 20.34 -12.62
C GLU A 64 10.98 20.07 -11.95
N ASP A 65 10.29 21.12 -11.53
CA ASP A 65 9.01 21.08 -10.78
C ASP A 65 7.77 20.89 -11.68
N ARG A 66 7.96 20.68 -12.99
CA ARG A 66 6.86 20.69 -13.97
C ARG A 66 5.79 19.61 -13.74
N PHE A 67 6.17 18.51 -13.08
CA PHE A 67 5.27 17.40 -12.82
C PHE A 67 4.49 17.55 -11.50
N ASP A 68 4.83 18.51 -10.65
CA ASP A 68 4.24 18.65 -9.32
C ASP A 68 2.73 18.90 -9.37
N LYS A 69 2.27 19.62 -10.40
CA LYS A 69 0.85 19.84 -10.70
C LYS A 69 0.05 18.53 -10.89
N TYR A 70 0.70 17.46 -11.35
CA TYR A 70 0.07 16.13 -11.51
C TYR A 70 0.27 15.23 -10.30
N LEU A 71 1.20 15.58 -9.42
CA LEU A 71 1.50 14.86 -8.19
C LEU A 71 0.68 15.34 -7.00
N ASP A 72 -0.13 16.40 -7.16
CA ASP A 72 -0.91 17.00 -6.09
C ASP A 72 -1.74 15.93 -5.32
N PRO A 73 -1.34 15.59 -4.08
CA PRO A 73 -1.93 14.49 -3.31
C PRO A 73 -3.40 14.71 -2.98
N SER A 74 -3.86 15.96 -3.06
CA SER A 74 -5.21 16.37 -2.68
C SER A 74 -6.30 15.74 -3.55
N PHE A 75 -6.04 15.45 -4.82
CA PHE A 75 -7.05 14.99 -5.77
C PHE A 75 -7.25 13.46 -5.77
N PHE A 76 -6.19 12.67 -5.56
CA PHE A 76 -6.25 11.21 -5.71
C PHE A 76 -6.19 10.40 -4.40
N GLN A 77 -5.63 10.92 -3.31
CA GLN A 77 -5.25 10.05 -2.18
C GLN A 77 -6.19 10.11 -0.96
N HIS A 78 -6.86 11.24 -0.68
CA HIS A 78 -7.44 11.41 0.66
C HIS A 78 -8.63 10.47 0.97
N ARG A 79 -9.50 10.22 -0.01
CA ARG A 79 -10.69 9.37 0.19
C ARG A 79 -10.37 7.87 0.17
N ILE A 80 -9.43 7.45 -0.68
CA ILE A 80 -9.12 6.03 -0.90
C ILE A 80 -8.20 5.49 0.21
N HIS A 81 -7.25 6.31 0.68
CA HIS A 81 -6.29 5.87 1.71
C HIS A 81 -6.96 5.63 3.07
N TRP A 82 -7.87 6.52 3.49
CA TRP A 82 -8.58 6.36 4.76
C TRP A 82 -9.52 5.13 4.76
N PHE A 83 -10.10 4.78 3.61
CA PHE A 83 -10.90 3.55 3.45
C PHE A 83 -10.05 2.28 3.64
N SER A 84 -8.84 2.25 3.10
CA SER A 84 -7.90 1.12 3.26
C SER A 84 -7.44 0.96 4.72
N ILE A 85 -7.17 2.08 5.41
CA ILE A 85 -6.81 2.07 6.84
C ILE A 85 -7.96 1.48 7.66
N PHE A 86 -9.19 1.93 7.43
CA PHE A 86 -10.35 1.43 8.16
C PHE A 86 -10.59 -0.06 7.93
N ASN A 87 -10.50 -0.52 6.68
CA ASN A 87 -10.62 -1.93 6.33
C ASN A 87 -9.59 -2.82 7.05
N SER A 88 -8.33 -2.36 7.09
CA SER A 88 -7.25 -3.09 7.78
C SER A 88 -7.42 -3.05 9.30
N PHE A 89 -7.88 -1.94 9.85
CA PHE A 89 -8.15 -1.79 11.29
C PHE A 89 -9.28 -2.73 11.78
N MET A 90 -10.35 -2.87 11.00
CA MET A 90 -11.43 -3.81 11.29
C MET A 90 -10.94 -5.27 11.33
N MET A 91 -10.05 -5.66 10.42
CA MET A 91 -9.43 -6.99 10.42
C MET A 91 -8.62 -7.25 11.69
N VAL A 92 -7.87 -6.25 12.18
CA VAL A 92 -7.09 -6.39 13.43
C VAL A 92 -7.99 -6.60 14.64
N ILE A 93 -9.06 -5.80 14.79
CA ILE A 93 -10.02 -5.97 15.90
C ILE A 93 -10.66 -7.35 15.85
N PHE A 94 -11.07 -7.81 14.67
CA PHE A 94 -11.66 -9.13 14.50
C PHE A 94 -10.69 -10.24 14.91
N LEU A 95 -9.43 -10.15 14.49
CA LEU A 95 -8.40 -11.15 14.78
C LEU A 95 -8.05 -11.18 16.27
N VAL A 96 -7.93 -10.01 16.92
CA VAL A 96 -7.76 -9.91 18.37
C VAL A 96 -8.95 -10.49 19.13
N GLY A 97 -10.18 -10.24 18.66
CA GLY A 97 -11.40 -10.82 19.24
C GLY A 97 -11.40 -12.34 19.20
N LEU A 98 -11.06 -12.93 18.04
CA LEU A 98 -10.96 -14.38 17.89
C LEU A 98 -9.87 -14.99 18.78
N VAL A 99 -8.67 -14.40 18.79
CA VAL A 99 -7.55 -14.86 19.63
C VAL A 99 -7.92 -14.76 21.10
N SER A 100 -8.50 -13.64 21.54
CA SER A 100 -8.96 -13.44 22.91
C SER A 100 -10.05 -14.46 23.29
N MET A 101 -11.00 -14.77 22.40
CA MET A 101 -12.01 -15.80 22.64
C MET A 101 -11.40 -17.19 22.83
N ILE A 102 -10.44 -17.58 21.98
CA ILE A 102 -9.73 -18.86 22.10
C ILE A 102 -8.93 -18.91 23.41
N LEU A 103 -8.22 -17.83 23.74
CA LEU A 103 -7.44 -17.71 24.96
C LEU A 103 -8.32 -17.76 26.21
N MET A 104 -9.44 -17.04 26.22
CA MET A 104 -10.41 -17.10 27.33
C MET A 104 -11.08 -18.47 27.45
N ARG A 105 -11.25 -19.20 26.34
CA ARG A 105 -11.77 -20.57 26.35
C ARG A 105 -10.75 -21.56 26.92
N THR A 106 -9.49 -21.44 26.52
CA THR A 106 -8.39 -22.28 27.03
C THR A 106 -8.12 -21.98 28.50
N LEU A 107 -7.99 -20.71 28.89
CA LEU A 107 -7.83 -20.33 30.30
C LEU A 107 -8.97 -20.80 31.19
N ARG A 108 -10.25 -20.66 30.77
CA ARG A 108 -11.37 -21.18 31.56
C ARG A 108 -11.32 -22.70 31.71
N LYS A 109 -10.93 -23.41 30.66
CA LYS A 109 -10.75 -24.86 30.68
C LYS A 109 -9.60 -25.27 31.60
N ASP A 110 -8.48 -24.59 31.52
CA ASP A 110 -7.29 -24.86 32.32
C ASP A 110 -7.54 -24.51 33.79
N TYR A 111 -8.17 -23.37 34.08
CA TYR A 111 -8.56 -22.98 35.44
C TYR A 111 -9.51 -24.02 36.08
N ALA A 112 -10.53 -24.48 35.34
CA ALA A 112 -11.44 -25.52 35.81
C ALA A 112 -10.77 -26.90 35.98
N ARG A 113 -9.60 -27.12 35.36
CA ARG A 113 -8.79 -28.32 35.56
C ARG A 113 -7.95 -28.19 36.83
N TYR A 114 -7.24 -27.07 37.01
CA TYR A 114 -6.43 -26.85 38.21
C TYR A 114 -7.27 -26.79 39.49
N SER A 115 -8.48 -26.20 39.44
CA SER A 115 -9.38 -26.20 40.61
C SER A 115 -9.85 -27.61 41.00
N LYS A 116 -9.87 -28.56 40.06
CA LYS A 116 -10.18 -29.96 40.33
C LYS A 116 -8.96 -30.74 40.81
N ASP A 117 -7.78 -30.44 40.27
CA ASP A 117 -6.52 -31.04 40.72
C ASP A 117 -6.15 -30.59 42.16
N GLU A 118 -6.59 -29.41 42.62
CA GLU A 118 -6.47 -28.98 44.02
C GLU A 118 -7.40 -29.75 44.99
N GLU A 119 -8.48 -30.35 44.49
CA GLU A 119 -9.39 -31.22 45.27
C GLU A 119 -8.95 -32.69 45.27
N MET A 120 -7.97 -33.07 44.45
CA MET A 120 -7.37 -34.42 44.43
C MET A 120 -6.31 -34.55 45.54
N ASP A 121 -6.34 -35.69 46.24
CA ASP A 121 -5.48 -35.99 47.39
C ASP A 121 -3.99 -35.84 47.02
N ASP A 122 -3.15 -35.42 47.98
CA ASP A 122 -1.74 -35.02 47.74
C ASP A 122 -0.90 -36.10 47.02
N MET A 123 -1.33 -37.37 47.02
CA MET A 123 -0.70 -38.49 46.30
C MET A 123 -0.90 -38.44 44.78
N GLU A 124 -1.95 -37.79 44.27
CA GLU A 124 -2.22 -37.63 42.83
C GLU A 124 -1.62 -36.33 42.25
N ARG A 125 -1.32 -35.34 43.12
CA ARG A 125 -0.69 -34.06 42.74
C ARG A 125 0.75 -34.23 42.25
N ASP A 126 1.51 -35.16 42.82
CA ASP A 126 2.93 -35.42 42.46
C ASP A 126 3.08 -36.08 41.09
N LEU A 127 2.01 -36.69 40.55
CA LEU A 127 1.97 -37.25 39.18
C LEU A 127 1.63 -36.19 38.11
N GLY A 128 1.16 -35.01 38.51
CA GLY A 128 0.67 -33.95 37.60
C GLY A 128 1.68 -32.85 37.27
N ASP A 129 2.76 -32.71 38.05
CA ASP A 129 3.68 -31.57 37.99
C ASP A 129 4.72 -31.63 36.84
N GLU A 130 4.62 -32.65 35.96
CA GLU A 130 5.52 -32.90 34.83
C GLU A 130 5.04 -32.37 33.46
N TYR A 131 3.99 -31.56 33.36
CA TYR A 131 3.46 -31.21 32.03
C TYR A 131 4.19 -30.05 31.31
N GLY A 132 4.68 -30.37 30.11
CA GLY A 132 4.85 -29.43 28.99
C GLY A 132 6.18 -28.68 28.98
N TRP A 133 6.18 -27.41 29.39
CA TRP A 133 7.33 -26.51 29.20
C TRP A 133 8.45 -26.72 30.25
N LYS A 134 8.10 -27.17 31.46
CA LYS A 134 9.09 -27.53 32.51
C LYS A 134 9.96 -28.69 32.04
N GLN A 135 9.40 -29.65 31.32
CA GLN A 135 10.13 -30.80 30.76
C GLN A 135 11.10 -30.37 29.64
N VAL A 136 10.78 -29.29 28.93
CA VAL A 136 11.58 -28.74 27.83
C VAL A 136 12.76 -27.90 28.33
N HIS A 137 12.78 -27.46 29.60
CA HIS A 137 13.89 -26.68 30.16
C HIS A 137 15.24 -27.41 30.04
N GLY A 138 15.26 -28.75 30.15
CA GLY A 138 16.46 -29.57 29.91
C GLY A 138 16.77 -29.81 28.42
N ASP A 139 15.76 -29.74 27.56
CA ASP A 139 15.88 -30.03 26.13
C ASP A 139 16.38 -28.82 25.31
N VAL A 140 16.19 -27.60 25.81
CA VAL A 140 16.75 -26.37 25.21
C VAL A 140 18.27 -26.41 25.09
N PHE A 141 18.95 -27.15 25.98
CA PHE A 141 20.41 -27.30 25.96
C PHE A 141 20.91 -28.48 25.12
N ARG A 142 20.01 -29.29 24.53
CA ARG A 142 20.45 -30.37 23.64
C ARG A 142 20.88 -29.79 22.29
N PRO A 143 22.05 -30.20 21.77
CA PRO A 143 22.46 -29.80 20.44
C PRO A 143 21.46 -30.34 19.40
N PRO A 144 21.06 -29.53 18.40
CA PRO A 144 20.18 -29.99 17.34
C PRO A 144 20.87 -31.05 16.47
N VAL A 145 20.09 -31.90 15.81
CA VAL A 145 20.61 -33.00 14.95
C VAL A 145 21.56 -32.48 13.86
N HIS A 146 21.35 -31.25 13.37
CA HIS A 146 22.17 -30.60 12.35
C HIS A 146 22.58 -29.17 12.77
N PRO A 147 23.62 -29.00 13.62
CA PRO A 147 23.99 -27.70 14.16
C PRO A 147 24.56 -26.73 13.12
N THR A 148 25.24 -27.24 12.09
CA THR A 148 25.82 -26.43 11.01
C THR A 148 24.74 -25.79 10.13
N LEU A 149 23.72 -26.56 9.74
CA LEU A 149 22.60 -26.04 8.95
C LEU A 149 21.78 -25.03 9.78
N PHE A 150 21.53 -25.34 11.05
CA PHE A 150 20.79 -24.46 11.94
C PHE A 150 21.49 -23.11 12.15
N THR A 151 22.80 -23.13 12.41
CA THR A 151 23.59 -21.90 12.57
C THR A 151 23.71 -21.11 11.27
N ALA A 152 23.82 -21.78 10.11
CA ALA A 152 23.82 -21.11 8.80
C ALA A 152 22.48 -20.40 8.52
N LEU A 153 21.34 -21.04 8.81
CA LEU A 153 20.02 -20.45 8.64
C LEU A 153 19.80 -19.25 9.56
N ILE A 154 20.15 -19.38 10.85
CA ILE A 154 20.02 -18.26 11.80
C ILE A 154 20.97 -17.11 11.42
N GLY A 155 22.22 -17.40 11.07
CA GLY A 155 23.18 -16.40 10.65
C GLY A 155 22.72 -15.65 9.39
N SER A 156 22.23 -16.37 8.38
CA SER A 156 21.67 -15.77 7.17
C SER A 156 20.43 -14.94 7.46
N GLY A 157 19.54 -15.41 8.34
CA GLY A 157 18.35 -14.66 8.76
C GLY A 157 18.69 -13.36 9.47
N TYR A 158 19.68 -13.38 10.36
CA TYR A 158 20.17 -12.19 11.05
C TYR A 158 20.80 -11.20 10.07
N GLN A 159 21.63 -11.67 9.13
CA GLN A 159 22.21 -10.81 8.09
C GLN A 159 21.15 -10.13 7.24
N ILE A 160 20.15 -10.88 6.74
CA ILE A 160 19.05 -10.32 5.95
C ILE A 160 18.27 -9.29 6.76
N THR A 161 17.96 -9.59 8.02
CA THR A 161 17.21 -8.68 8.90
C THR A 161 17.96 -7.37 9.13
N VAL A 162 19.27 -7.44 9.41
CA VAL A 162 20.12 -6.27 9.60
C VAL A 162 20.19 -5.44 8.31
N VAL A 163 20.39 -6.08 7.16
CA VAL A 163 20.43 -5.38 5.86
C VAL A 163 19.10 -4.66 5.59
N ILE A 164 17.97 -5.33 5.80
CA ILE A 164 16.64 -4.72 5.62
C ILE A 164 16.48 -3.50 6.54
N LEU A 165 16.83 -3.61 7.82
CA LEU A 165 16.75 -2.50 8.76
C LEU A 165 17.65 -1.32 8.35
N CYS A 166 18.88 -1.60 7.93
CA CYS A 166 19.80 -0.56 7.44
C CYS A 166 19.25 0.13 6.20
N VAL A 167 18.72 -0.61 5.22
CA VAL A 167 18.11 -0.04 4.01
C VAL A 167 16.93 0.85 4.38
N ILE A 168 16.02 0.39 5.25
CA ILE A 168 14.88 1.19 5.70
C ILE A 168 15.34 2.48 6.37
N MET A 169 16.32 2.40 7.28
CA MET A 169 16.89 3.59 7.93
C MET A 169 17.52 4.56 6.94
N PHE A 170 18.27 4.05 5.95
CA PHE A 170 18.85 4.90 4.90
C PHE A 170 17.80 5.49 3.97
N SER A 171 16.70 4.80 3.67
CA SER A 171 15.60 5.39 2.89
C SER A 171 14.92 6.53 3.65
N ILE A 172 14.64 6.34 4.94
CA ILE A 172 14.04 7.39 5.79
C ILE A 172 14.98 8.60 5.92
N LEU A 173 16.28 8.37 6.15
CA LEU A 173 17.26 9.45 6.25
C LEU A 173 17.56 10.08 4.88
N GLY A 174 17.60 9.29 3.81
CA GLY A 174 17.90 9.75 2.45
C GLY A 174 16.85 10.71 1.92
N GLU A 175 15.56 10.41 2.13
CA GLU A 175 14.48 11.35 1.79
C GLU A 175 14.60 12.66 2.60
N LEU A 176 15.06 12.61 3.86
CA LEU A 176 15.31 13.81 4.67
C LEU A 176 16.50 14.67 4.19
N TYR A 177 17.49 14.08 3.51
CA TYR A 177 18.68 14.80 3.00
C TYR A 177 18.52 15.29 1.55
N THR A 178 17.50 14.82 0.83
CA THR A 178 17.28 15.14 -0.58
C THR A 178 16.16 16.18 -0.80
N GLU A 179 15.52 16.65 0.27
CA GLU A 179 14.78 17.93 0.33
C GLU A 179 15.68 19.06 0.85
#